data_AF-A0A654M113-F1
#
_entry.id   AF-A0A654M113-F1
#
_cell.length_a   1.000
_cell.length_b   1.000
_cell.length_c   1.000
_cell.angle_alpha   90.00
_cell.angle_beta   90.00
_cell.angle_gamma   90.00
#
_symmetry.space_group_name_H-M   'P 1'
#
loop_
_entity.id
_entity.type
_entity.pdbx_description
1 polymer ?
#
loop_
_entity_poly.entity_id
_entity_poly.type
_entity_poly.pdbx_seq_one_letter_code
_entity_poly.pdbx_strand_id
1 'polypeptide(L)' 'MANLGDSNLIGNNTPDFYSDLDLDRNIKLITKSLSRPYFNTALKRLAKINPINTKLVCDYILVEQTEFNIKGI' A
#
# COMPACT_ATOMS: atom_id res chain seq x y z
N MET A 1 -12.50 -34.94 25.87
CA MET A 1 -11.44 -34.27 26.64
C MET A 1 -11.47 -32.79 26.29
N ALA A 2 -11.39 -31.94 27.32
CA ALA A 2 -11.59 -30.50 27.23
C ALA A 2 -10.54 -29.79 26.36
N ASN A 3 -11.00 -28.72 25.70
CA ASN A 3 -10.19 -27.64 25.14
C ASN A 3 -9.48 -26.88 26.26
N LEU A 4 -8.22 -26.48 26.06
CA LEU A 4 -7.69 -25.18 26.51
C LEU A 4 -6.24 -25.01 26.05
N GLY A 5 -6.06 -24.06 25.15
CA GLY A 5 -4.78 -23.53 24.72
C GLY A 5 -4.96 -22.26 23.90
N ASP A 6 -5.89 -21.39 24.30
CA ASP A 6 -5.96 -20.03 23.78
C ASP A 6 -4.68 -19.28 24.17
N SER A 7 -3.98 -18.79 23.16
CA SER A 7 -2.96 -17.74 23.30
C SER A 7 -3.09 -16.79 22.11
N ASN A 8 -4.09 -15.92 22.22
CA ASN A 8 -4.06 -14.50 21.86
C ASN A 8 -3.62 -14.11 20.44
N LEU A 9 -4.64 -13.99 19.56
CA LEU A 9 -5.04 -12.73 18.90
C LEU A 9 -3.93 -11.72 18.55
N ILE A 10 -3.49 -11.71 17.28
CA ILE A 10 -3.35 -10.45 16.53
C ILE A 10 -4.01 -10.59 15.16
N GLY A 11 -5.17 -9.95 15.03
CA GLY A 11 -5.75 -9.37 13.81
C GLY A 11 -6.14 -10.34 12.69
N ASN A 12 -7.32 -10.94 12.72
CA ASN A 12 -8.56 -10.38 12.16
C ASN A 12 -8.45 -9.91 10.69
N ASN A 13 -8.86 -10.79 9.79
CA ASN A 13 -9.79 -10.55 8.70
C ASN A 13 -9.62 -9.27 7.86
N THR A 14 -8.99 -9.39 6.70
CA THR A 14 -9.59 -8.98 5.43
C THR A 14 -9.08 -9.90 4.31
N PRO A 15 -9.94 -10.50 3.48
CA PRO A 15 -9.53 -11.01 2.18
C PRO A 15 -9.47 -9.81 1.23
N ASP A 16 -8.47 -8.96 1.38
CA ASP A 16 -8.24 -7.86 0.47
C ASP A 16 -7.64 -8.39 -0.84
N PHE A 17 -8.54 -8.89 -1.69
CA PHE A 17 -8.35 -8.93 -3.12
C PHE A 17 -8.11 -7.49 -3.60
N TYR A 18 -6.87 -7.00 -3.48
CA TYR A 18 -6.47 -5.81 -4.22
C TYR A 18 -6.42 -6.20 -5.67
N SER A 19 -7.25 -5.53 -6.47
CA SER A 19 -7.08 -5.62 -7.90
C SER A 19 -5.73 -5.00 -8.24
N ASP A 20 -4.94 -5.63 -9.10
CA ASP A 20 -3.68 -5.05 -9.61
C ASP A 20 -3.89 -3.62 -10.17
N LEU A 21 -5.14 -3.31 -10.55
CA LEU A 21 -5.59 -2.00 -11.01
C LEU A 21 -5.48 -0.91 -9.92
N ASP A 22 -5.76 -1.22 -8.65
CA ASP A 22 -5.69 -0.25 -7.56
C ASP A 22 -4.24 0.13 -7.24
N LEU A 23 -3.32 -0.83 -7.31
CA LEU A 23 -1.90 -0.58 -7.07
C LEU A 23 -1.26 0.24 -8.21
N ASP A 24 -1.55 -0.06 -9.48
CA ASP A 24 -1.06 0.74 -10.61
C ASP A 24 -1.61 2.18 -10.56
N ARG A 25 -2.87 2.36 -10.15
CA ARG A 25 -3.46 3.68 -9.93
C ARG A 25 -2.72 4.46 -8.84
N ASN A 26 -2.44 3.83 -7.70
CA ASN A 26 -1.72 4.48 -6.60
C ASN A 26 -0.30 4.87 -7.00
N ILE A 27 0.41 3.99 -7.71
CA ILE A 27 1.74 4.29 -8.26
C ILE A 27 1.67 5.49 -9.20
N LYS A 28 0.69 5.55 -10.12
CA LYS A 28 0.49 6.70 -11.00
C LYS A 28 0.20 7.98 -10.22
N LEU A 29 -0.66 7.94 -9.20
CA LEU A 29 -0.96 9.12 -8.39
C LEU A 29 0.30 9.68 -7.72
N ILE A 30 1.05 8.83 -7.03
CA ILE A 30 2.28 9.20 -6.31
C ILE A 30 3.34 9.77 -7.26
N THR A 31 3.51 9.15 -8.42
CA THR A 31 4.53 9.59 -9.39
C THR A 31 4.06 10.71 -10.30
N LYS A 32 2.85 11.23 -10.08
CA LYS A 32 2.17 12.20 -10.96
C LYS A 32 2.22 11.71 -12.41
N SER A 33 1.80 10.47 -12.60
CA SER A 33 1.93 9.68 -13.82
C SER A 33 3.39 9.55 -14.25
N LEU A 34 3.81 10.31 -15.26
CA LEU A 34 5.15 10.25 -15.86
C LEU A 34 6.04 11.44 -15.49
N SER A 35 5.59 12.34 -14.61
CA SER A 35 6.45 13.44 -14.13
C SER A 35 7.64 12.94 -13.31
N ARG A 36 7.59 11.69 -12.83
CA ARG A 36 8.64 11.01 -12.06
C ARG A 36 8.91 9.61 -12.63
N PRO A 37 9.52 9.51 -13.83
CA PRO A 37 9.59 8.25 -14.60
C PRO A 37 10.45 7.17 -13.93
N TYR A 38 11.54 7.58 -13.26
CA TYR A 38 12.38 6.66 -12.48
C TYR A 38 11.58 5.98 -11.35
N PHE A 39 10.89 6.77 -10.54
CA PHE A 39 10.09 6.26 -9.43
C PHE A 39 8.91 5.41 -9.90
N ASN A 40 8.26 5.78 -11.01
CA ASN A 40 7.19 4.96 -11.61
C ASN A 40 7.71 3.58 -12.00
N THR A 41 8.87 3.53 -12.66
CA THR A 41 9.50 2.26 -13.07
C THR A 41 9.91 1.43 -11.86
N ALA A 42 10.51 2.05 -10.85
CA ALA A 42 10.94 1.37 -9.63
C ALA A 42 9.76 0.76 -8.85
N LEU A 43 8.68 1.53 -8.64
CA LEU A 43 7.49 1.04 -7.95
C LEU A 43 6.77 -0.05 -8.73
N LYS A 44 6.69 0.05 -10.06
CA LYS A 44 6.14 -1.03 -10.90
C LYS A 44 6.97 -2.31 -10.86
N ARG A 45 8.30 -2.19 -10.77
CA ARG A 45 9.17 -3.37 -10.57
C ARG A 45 8.96 -3.97 -9.19
N LEU A 46 8.88 -3.14 -8.15
CA LEU A 46 8.61 -3.59 -6.79
C LEU A 46 7.25 -4.29 -6.68
N ALA A 47 6.20 -3.75 -7.32
CA ALA A 47 4.86 -4.33 -7.34
C ALA A 47 4.85 -5.76 -7.89
N LYS A 48 5.66 -6.03 -8.92
CA LYS A 48 5.81 -7.37 -9.51
C LYS A 48 6.54 -8.35 -8.60
N ILE A 49 7.44 -7.86 -7.74
CA ILE A 49 8.25 -8.69 -6.84
C ILE A 49 7.50 -8.93 -5.53
N ASN A 50 6.93 -7.87 -4.96
CA ASN A 50 6.20 -7.89 -3.70
C ASN A 50 5.09 -6.82 -3.71
N PRO A 51 3.86 -7.20 -4.13
CA PRO A 51 2.74 -6.26 -4.22
C PRO A 51 2.28 -5.75 -2.85
N ILE A 52 2.36 -6.58 -1.80
CA ILE A 52 1.95 -6.21 -0.43
C ILE A 52 2.83 -5.08 0.12
N ASN A 53 4.16 -5.23 0.02
CA ASN A 53 5.09 -4.20 0.49
C ASN A 53 4.98 -2.93 -0.35
N THR A 54 4.80 -3.07 -1.67
CA THR A 54 4.61 -1.92 -2.56
C THR A 54 3.36 -1.14 -2.17
N LYS A 55 2.28 -1.85 -1.85
CA LYS A 55 1.06 -1.23 -1.36
C LYS A 55 1.29 -0.48 -0.06
N LEU A 56 1.93 -1.10 0.93
CA LEU A 56 2.21 -0.44 2.21
C LEU A 56 2.98 0.88 2.02
N VAL A 57 3.99 0.88 1.15
CA VAL A 57 4.74 2.09 0.79
C VAL A 57 3.85 3.12 0.10
N CYS A 58 3.01 2.69 -0.85
CA CYS A 58 2.11 3.60 -1.55
C CYS A 58 1.08 4.23 -0.61
N ASP A 59 0.47 3.44 0.27
CA ASP A 59 -0.49 3.91 1.26
C ASP A 59 0.16 4.93 2.20
N TYR A 60 1.36 4.64 2.70
CA TYR A 60 2.12 5.56 3.53
C TYR A 60 2.38 6.91 2.84
N ILE A 61 2.86 6.89 1.58
CA ILE A 61 3.12 8.11 0.83
C ILE A 61 1.83 8.90 0.58
N LEU A 62 0.71 8.24 0.27
CA LEU A 62 -0.58 8.91 0.02
C LEU A 62 -1.12 9.57 1.29
N VAL A 63 -1.01 8.90 2.44
CA VAL A 63 -1.37 9.48 3.74
C VAL A 63 -0.52 10.71 4.02
N GLU A 64 0.80 10.60 3.91
CA GLU A 64 1.72 11.73 4.13
C GLU A 64 1.42 12.91 3.18
N GLN A 65 1.26 12.66 1.88
CA GLN A 65 0.91 13.70 0.91
C GLN A 65 -0.42 14.39 1.24
N THR A 66 -1.38 13.63 1.76
CA THR A 66 -2.68 14.17 2.20
C THR A 66 -2.52 15.01 3.46
N GLU A 67 -1.75 14.55 4.45
CA GLU A 67 -1.48 15.29 5.68
C GLU A 67 -0.73 16.60 5.42
N PHE A 68 0.28 16.60 4.54
CA PHE A 68 0.97 17.81 4.12
C PHE A 68 0.02 18.80 3.44
N ASN A 69 -0.91 18.31 2.63
CA ASN A 69 -1.91 19.15 1.97
C ASN A 69 -2.93 19.75 2.97
N ILE A 70 -3.28 19.01 4.03
CA ILE A 70 -4.22 19.48 5.07
C ILE A 70 -3.53 20.44 6.05
N LYS A 71 -2.24 20.25 6.34
CA LYS A 71 -1.43 21.15 7.19
C LYS A 71 -0.95 22.41 6.45
N GLY A 72 -1.40 22.60 5.20
CA GLY A 72 -1.14 23.79 4.39
C GLY A 72 -2.07 24.98 4.66
N ILE A 73 -2.41 25.23 5.93
CA ILE A 73 -3.20 26.37 6.41
C ILE A 73 -2.53 26.96 7.66
#